data_AF-A0A7C5C9J2-F1
#
_entry.id   AF-A0A7C5C9J2-F1
#
_cell.length_a   1.000
_cell.length_b   1.000
_cell.length_c   1.000
_cell.angle_alpha   90.00
_cell.angle_beta   90.00
_cell.angle_gamma   90.00
#
_symmetry.space_group_name_H-M   'P 1'
#
loop_
_entity.id
_entity.type
_entity.pdbx_description
1 polymer ?
#
loop_
_entity_poly.entity_id
_entity_poly.type
_entity_poly.pdbx_seq_one_letter_code
_entity_poly.pdbx_strand_id
1 'polypeptide(L)'
;ASEKTYAVLANLAATVLEAGFPVVVDATFLDPAQRTAFRELGGHFGVPFRILWLECDPQVLHERVQGRARTGADPSDATEAVLERQLARRTPPGVEERPSVLEMDSTRTPPEVLARQAANALGVRERR
;
A
#
# COMPACT_ATOMS: atom_id res chain seq x y z
N ALA A 1 2.47 12.46 -0.58
CA ALA A 1 1.09 12.88 -0.26
C ALA A 1 1.11 13.83 0.94
N SER A 2 0.04 14.60 1.14
CA SER A 2 -0.09 15.49 2.31
C SER A 2 -0.77 14.79 3.48
N GLU A 3 -0.61 15.29 4.71
CA GLU A 3 -1.35 14.82 5.89
C GLU A 3 -2.87 14.88 5.67
N LYS A 4 -3.35 15.90 4.97
CA LYS A 4 -4.78 16.04 4.60
C LYS A 4 -5.28 14.86 3.78
N THR A 5 -4.44 14.35 2.86
CA THR A 5 -4.79 13.17 2.05
C THR A 5 -5.01 11.95 2.93
N TYR A 6 -4.12 11.70 3.90
CA TYR A 6 -4.24 10.56 4.80
C TYR A 6 -5.40 10.69 5.78
N ALA A 7 -5.72 11.90 6.23
CA ALA A 7 -6.91 12.14 7.05
C ALA A 7 -8.21 11.80 6.29
N VAL A 8 -8.31 12.19 5.01
CA VAL A 8 -9.44 11.82 4.15
C VAL A 8 -9.51 10.30 3.95
N LEU A 9 -8.37 9.65 3.68
CA LEU A 9 -8.32 8.19 3.54
C LEU A 9 -8.74 7.47 4.82
N ALA A 10 -8.34 7.96 5.99
CA ALA A 10 -8.73 7.39 7.28
C ALA A 10 -10.26 7.51 7.50
N ASN A 11 -10.84 8.67 7.18
CA ASN A 11 -12.30 8.87 7.28
C ASN A 11 -13.06 7.93 6.34
N LEU A 12 -12.61 7.80 5.08
CA LEU A 12 -13.24 6.87 4.13
C LEU A 12 -13.12 5.42 4.60
N ALA A 13 -11.95 5.03 5.11
CA ALA A 13 -11.74 3.70 5.66
C ALA A 13 -12.66 3.43 6.87
N ALA A 14 -12.82 4.41 7.76
CA ALA A 14 -13.74 4.31 8.89
C ALA A 14 -15.18 4.07 8.43
N THR A 15 -15.68 4.81 7.43
CA THR A 15 -17.04 4.61 6.89
C THR A 15 -17.24 3.20 6.33
N VAL A 16 -16.26 2.64 5.64
CA VAL A 16 -16.33 1.26 5.10
C VAL A 16 -16.32 0.23 6.23
N LEU A 17 -15.50 0.43 7.26
CA LEU A 17 -15.41 -0.43 8.43
C LEU A 17 -16.69 -0.39 9.28
N GLU A 18 -17.30 0.79 9.47
CA GLU A 18 -18.59 0.95 10.14
C GLU A 18 -19.71 0.17 9.44
N ALA A 19 -19.66 0.11 8.10
CA ALA A 19 -20.58 -0.69 7.31
C ALA A 19 -20.29 -2.21 7.36
N GLY A 20 -19.26 -2.65 8.09
CA GLY A 20 -18.91 -4.05 8.29
C GLY A 20 -18.14 -4.68 7.13
N PHE A 21 -17.56 -3.89 6.23
CA PHE A 21 -16.79 -4.38 5.09
C PHE A 21 -15.28 -4.27 5.33
N PRO A 22 -14.47 -5.23 4.82
CA PRO A 22 -13.03 -5.07 4.81
C PRO A 22 -12.63 -3.92 3.86
N VAL A 23 -11.56 -3.20 4.21
CA VAL A 23 -11.04 -2.08 3.43
C VAL A 23 -9.57 -2.32 3.06
N VAL A 24 -9.22 -1.99 1.81
CA VAL A 24 -7.84 -1.85 1.37
C VAL A 24 -7.60 -0.37 1.13
N VAL A 25 -6.59 0.20 1.78
CA VAL A 25 -6.19 1.59 1.57
C VAL A 25 -4.93 1.58 0.73
N ASP A 26 -5.02 2.09 -0.50
CA ASP A 26 -3.90 2.16 -1.43
C ASP A 26 -3.27 3.56 -1.39
N ALA A 27 -2.06 3.64 -0.82
CA ALA A 27 -1.23 4.84 -0.77
C ALA A 27 0.24 4.45 -0.57
N THR A 28 1.15 5.40 -0.76
CA THR A 28 2.60 5.14 -0.69
C THR A 28 3.12 4.78 0.71
N PHE A 29 2.42 5.17 1.79
CA PHE A 29 2.76 4.88 3.20
C PHE A 29 4.26 4.96 3.58
N LEU A 30 4.93 6.02 3.11
CA LEU A 30 6.38 6.20 3.27
C LEU A 30 6.79 6.51 4.72
N ASP A 31 5.88 7.10 5.50
CA ASP A 31 6.12 7.56 6.86
C ASP A 31 5.50 6.58 7.88
N PRO A 32 6.23 6.16 8.94
CA PRO A 32 5.68 5.32 10.00
C PRO A 32 4.44 5.91 10.68
N ALA A 33 4.36 7.23 10.86
CA ALA A 33 3.21 7.89 11.49
C ALA A 33 1.92 7.68 10.68
N GLN A 34 2.02 7.64 9.35
CA GLN A 34 0.89 7.33 8.47
C GLN A 34 0.41 5.90 8.73
N ARG A 35 1.32 4.93 8.86
CA ARG A 35 0.95 3.53 9.12
C ARG A 35 0.38 3.33 10.52
N THR A 36 0.92 4.03 11.52
CA THR A 36 0.41 4.01 12.90
C THR A 36 -1.04 4.47 12.96
N ALA A 37 -1.41 5.55 12.26
CA ALA A 37 -2.79 6.04 12.24
C ALA A 37 -3.80 4.97 11.77
N PHE A 38 -3.46 4.18 10.73
CA PHE A 38 -4.35 3.10 10.26
C PHE A 38 -4.31 1.86 11.15
N ARG A 39 -3.20 1.61 11.85
CA ARG A 39 -3.14 0.57 12.88
C ARG A 39 -4.07 0.88 14.04
N GLU A 40 -4.04 2.12 14.53
CA GLU A 40 -4.95 2.61 15.58
C GLU A 40 -6.40 2.55 15.13
N LEU A 41 -6.69 2.92 13.87
CA LEU A 41 -8.01 2.78 13.27
C LEU A 41 -8.49 1.31 13.29
N GLY A 42 -7.63 0.37 12.88
CA GLY A 42 -7.95 -1.06 12.96
C GLY A 42 -8.24 -1.52 14.39
N GLY A 43 -7.43 -1.05 15.35
CA GLY A 43 -7.65 -1.29 16.78
C GLY A 43 -8.98 -0.74 17.30
N HIS A 44 -9.36 0.47 16.88
CA HIS A 44 -10.63 1.11 17.26
C HIS A 44 -11.85 0.28 16.82
N PHE A 45 -11.81 -0.28 15.61
CA PHE A 45 -12.86 -1.14 15.08
C PHE A 45 -12.72 -2.62 15.51
N GLY A 46 -11.66 -2.97 16.24
CA GLY A 46 -11.38 -4.35 16.66
C GLY A 46 -11.09 -5.31 15.50
N VAL A 47 -10.65 -4.78 14.35
CA VAL A 47 -10.37 -5.57 13.14
C VAL A 47 -8.87 -5.84 12.97
N PRO A 48 -8.46 -6.96 12.35
CA PRO A 48 -7.07 -7.21 12.04
C PRO A 48 -6.48 -6.15 11.10
N PHE A 49 -5.31 -5.63 11.46
CA PHE A 49 -4.52 -4.73 10.62
C PHE A 49 -3.35 -5.48 9.96
N ARG A 50 -3.10 -5.21 8.69
CA ARG A 50 -2.01 -5.78 7.89
C ARG A 50 -1.41 -4.75 6.95
N ILE A 51 -0.09 -4.83 6.73
CA ILE A 51 0.66 -4.01 5.80
C ILE A 51 1.13 -4.91 4.66
N LEU A 52 0.70 -4.64 3.43
CA LEU A 52 1.29 -5.25 2.24
C LEU A 52 2.51 -4.41 1.84
N TRP A 53 3.71 -4.93 2.08
CA TRP A 53 4.95 -4.23 1.81
C TRP A 53 5.58 -4.78 0.53
N LEU A 54 5.39 -4.05 -0.57
CA LEU A 54 5.91 -4.43 -1.87
C LEU A 54 7.36 -3.94 -2.02
N GLU A 55 8.30 -4.87 -2.13
CA GLU A 55 9.67 -4.56 -2.54
C GLU A 55 9.78 -4.67 -4.07
N CYS A 56 10.56 -3.79 -4.67
CA CYS A 56 10.83 -3.80 -6.09
C CYS A 56 12.23 -3.27 -6.34
N ASP A 57 12.97 -3.90 -7.24
CA ASP A 57 14.23 -3.34 -7.73
C ASP A 57 14.00 -1.90 -8.26
N PRO A 58 14.77 -0.91 -7.80
CA PRO A 58 14.68 0.46 -8.29
C PRO A 58 14.74 0.57 -9.81
N GLN A 59 15.62 -0.20 -10.48
CA GLN A 59 15.73 -0.16 -11.94
C GLN A 59 14.42 -0.54 -12.62
N VAL A 60 13.75 -1.58 -12.11
CA VAL A 60 12.43 -2.01 -12.61
C VAL A 60 11.35 -0.96 -12.32
N LEU A 61 11.42 -0.23 -11.20
CA LEU A 61 10.50 0.89 -10.93
C LEU A 61 10.67 2.02 -11.95
N HIS A 62 11.91 2.40 -12.26
CA HIS A 62 12.21 3.41 -13.29
C HIS A 62 11.68 2.99 -14.66
N GLU A 63 11.97 1.75 -15.09
CA GLU A 63 11.47 1.21 -16.36
C GLU A 63 9.94 1.24 -16.44
N ARG A 64 9.25 0.87 -15.36
CA ARG A 64 7.78 0.90 -15.29
C ARG A 64 7.22 2.32 -15.40
N VAL A 65 7.82 3.29 -14.68
CA VAL A 65 7.40 4.70 -14.75
C VAL A 65 7.61 5.26 -16.16
N GLN A 66 8.77 5.02 -16.76
CA GLN A 66 9.06 5.46 -18.13
C GLN A 66 8.14 4.79 -19.16
N GLY A 67 7.85 3.50 -18.98
CA GLY A 67 6.91 2.76 -19.83
C GLY A 67 5.50 3.35 -19.82
N ARG A 68 4.97 3.69 -18.63
CA ARG A 68 3.65 4.33 -18.47
C ARG A 68 3.58 5.72 -19.10
N ALA A 69 4.64 6.52 -18.96
CA ALA A 69 4.70 7.85 -19.57
C ALA A 69 4.60 7.79 -21.11
N ARG A 70 5.16 6.74 -21.73
CA ARG A 70 5.15 6.54 -23.19
C ARG A 70 3.80 6.06 -23.73
N THR A 71 3.04 5.31 -22.94
CA THR A 71 1.74 4.78 -23.39
C THR A 71 0.60 5.78 -23.23
N GLY A 72 0.85 6.96 -22.62
CA GLY A 72 -0.16 7.99 -22.37
C GLY A 72 -1.33 7.51 -21.50
N ALA A 73 -1.16 6.36 -20.84
CA ALA A 73 -2.23 5.59 -20.23
C ALA A 73 -2.43 5.89 -18.74
N ASP A 74 -1.75 6.90 -18.19
CA ASP A 74 -1.80 7.16 -16.75
C ASP A 74 -2.10 8.64 -16.43
N PRO A 75 -3.21 8.94 -15.72
CA PRO A 75 -3.44 10.24 -15.08
C PRO A 75 -2.62 10.44 -13.78
N SER A 76 -1.74 9.49 -13.40
CA SER A 76 -0.93 9.54 -12.18
C SER A 76 0.19 10.60 -12.21
N ASP A 77 0.37 11.31 -11.10
CA ASP A 77 1.48 12.24 -10.81
C ASP A 77 2.86 11.54 -10.66
N ALA A 78 2.95 10.22 -10.88
CA ALA A 78 4.16 9.42 -10.69
C ALA A 78 5.19 9.62 -11.82
N THR A 79 5.78 10.81 -11.86
CA THR A 79 6.97 11.10 -12.67
C THR A 79 8.23 10.47 -12.06
N GLU A 80 9.30 10.38 -12.84
CA GLU A 80 10.61 9.92 -12.35
C GLU A 80 11.10 10.74 -11.15
N ALA A 81 10.91 12.07 -11.17
CA ALA A 81 11.23 12.93 -10.03
C ALA A 81 10.39 12.62 -8.79
N VAL A 82 9.12 12.21 -8.97
CA VAL A 82 8.27 11.77 -7.87
C VAL A 82 8.73 10.42 -7.33
N LEU A 83 9.10 9.46 -8.19
CA LEU A 83 9.65 8.17 -7.79
C LEU A 83 10.91 8.34 -6.93
N GLU A 84 11.88 9.12 -7.42
CA GLU A 84 13.13 9.40 -6.69
C GLU A 84 12.86 10.01 -5.31
N ARG A 85 11.96 10.99 -5.24
CA ARG A 85 11.56 11.59 -3.97
C ARG A 85 10.88 10.59 -3.03
N GLN A 86 10.10 9.65 -3.57
CA GLN A 86 9.46 8.62 -2.76
C GLN A 86 10.50 7.62 -2.22
N LEU A 87 11.42 7.15 -3.06
CA LEU A 87 12.52 6.25 -2.66
C LEU A 87 13.38 6.88 -1.56
N ALA A 88 13.75 8.16 -1.71
CA ALA A 88 14.56 8.87 -0.73
C ALA A 88 13.86 9.11 0.62
N ARG A 89 12.53 9.14 0.65
CA ARG A 89 11.73 9.39 1.87
C ARG A 89 11.12 8.12 2.47
N ARG A 90 11.28 6.99 1.81
CA ARG A 90 10.70 5.71 2.22
C ARG A 90 11.36 5.25 3.52
N THR A 91 10.56 5.10 4.57
CA THR A 91 10.99 4.46 5.82
C THR A 91 10.39 3.05 5.88
N PRO A 92 11.22 1.99 5.82
CA PRO A 92 10.76 0.61 5.93
C PRO A 92 9.99 0.34 7.23
N PRO A 93 9.16 -0.72 7.27
CA PRO A 93 8.48 -1.12 8.49
C PRO A 93 9.45 -1.41 9.64
N GLY A 94 9.16 -0.84 10.80
CA GLY A 94 9.94 -1.06 12.03
C GLY A 94 9.65 -2.41 12.69
N VAL A 95 10.37 -2.72 13.77
CA VAL A 95 10.24 -3.99 14.53
C VAL A 95 8.81 -4.22 15.02
N GLU A 96 8.16 -3.18 15.54
CA GLU A 96 6.76 -3.21 16.01
C GLU A 96 5.75 -3.48 14.88
N GLU A 97 6.14 -3.26 13.63
CA GLU A 97 5.28 -3.44 12.46
C GLU A 97 5.43 -4.83 11.86
N ARG A 98 6.59 -5.48 12.03
CA ARG A 98 6.90 -6.80 11.45
C ARG A 98 5.81 -7.85 11.63
N PRO A 99 5.13 -7.98 12.79
CA PRO A 99 4.07 -8.98 12.95
C PRO A 99 2.86 -8.76 12.04
N SER A 100 2.67 -7.53 11.55
CA SER A 100 1.55 -7.14 10.66
C SER A 100 1.98 -7.03 9.20
N VAL A 101 3.27 -7.16 8.88
CA VAL A 101 3.81 -6.95 7.53
C VAL A 101 3.82 -8.25 6.74
N LEU A 102 3.30 -8.18 5.53
CA LEU A 102 3.46 -9.18 4.48
C LEU A 102 4.39 -8.59 3.42
N GLU A 103 5.67 -8.97 3.48
CA GLU A 103 6.66 -8.55 2.48
C GLU A 103 6.50 -9.38 1.19
N MET A 104 6.49 -8.70 0.03
CA MET A 104 6.28 -9.34 -1.26
C MET A 104 7.19 -8.73 -2.33
N ASP A 105 7.87 -9.59 -3.10
CA ASP A 105 8.72 -9.14 -4.22
C ASP A 105 7.86 -8.88 -5.46
N SER A 106 7.74 -7.61 -5.83
CA SER A 106 7.04 -7.14 -7.03
C SER A 106 7.96 -6.89 -8.23
N THR A 107 9.25 -7.23 -8.13
CA THR A 107 10.24 -7.09 -9.20
C THR A 107 9.91 -8.04 -10.36
N ARG A 108 9.76 -9.34 -10.03
CA ARG A 108 9.56 -10.40 -11.02
C ARG A 108 8.22 -11.11 -10.91
N THR A 109 7.49 -10.89 -9.82
CA THR A 109 6.21 -11.54 -9.59
C THR A 109 5.10 -10.78 -10.32
N PRO A 110 4.32 -11.45 -11.19
CA PRO A 110 3.19 -10.81 -11.85
C PRO A 110 2.13 -10.31 -10.85
N PRO A 111 1.41 -9.21 -11.14
CA PRO A 111 0.41 -8.63 -10.25
C PRO A 111 -0.68 -9.62 -9.80
N GLU A 112 -1.13 -10.51 -10.68
CA GLU A 112 -2.14 -11.52 -10.40
C GLU A 112 -1.65 -12.57 -9.39
N VAL A 113 -0.34 -12.88 -9.40
CA VAL A 113 0.27 -13.80 -8.44
C VAL A 113 0.44 -13.11 -7.10
N LEU A 114 0.86 -11.83 -7.08
CA LEU A 114 0.91 -11.03 -5.85
C LEU A 114 -0.47 -10.90 -5.21
N ALA A 115 -1.50 -10.58 -6.00
CA ALA A 115 -2.87 -10.47 -5.51
C ALA A 115 -3.36 -11.79 -4.88
N ARG A 116 -3.07 -12.93 -5.52
CA ARG A 116 -3.39 -14.26 -4.99
C ARG A 116 -2.68 -14.53 -3.66
N GLN A 117 -1.39 -14.25 -3.58
CA GLN A 117 -0.58 -14.44 -2.37
C GLN A 117 -1.10 -13.57 -1.21
N ALA A 118 -1.42 -12.30 -1.49
CA ALA A 118 -1.99 -11.39 -0.52
C ALA A 118 -3.36 -11.89 -0.04
N ALA A 119 -4.26 -12.27 -0.95
CA ALA A 119 -5.59 -12.79 -0.60
C ALA A 119 -5.50 -14.04 0.30
N ASN A 120 -4.60 -14.98 -0.04
CA ASN A 120 -4.37 -16.19 0.75
C ASN A 120 -3.84 -15.86 2.16
N ALA A 121 -2.86 -14.96 2.26
CA ALA A 121 -2.27 -14.57 3.55
C ALA A 121 -3.25 -13.80 4.44
N LEU A 122 -4.20 -13.08 3.83
CA LEU A 122 -5.27 -12.36 4.53
C LEU A 122 -6.49 -13.24 4.84
N GLY A 123 -6.50 -14.50 4.40
CA GLY A 123 -7.63 -15.41 4.59
C GLY A 123 -8.89 -14.98 3.85
N VAL A 124 -8.76 -14.12 2.83
CA VAL A 124 -9.86 -13.66 1.99
C VAL A 124 -10.25 -14.82 1.10
N ARG A 125 -11.37 -15.48 1.42
CA ARG A 125 -11.94 -16.51 0.55
C ARG A 125 -12.60 -15.82 -0.63
N GLU A 126 -12.28 -16.24 -1.85
CA GLU A 126 -13.06 -15.87 -3.03
C GLU A 126 -14.53 -16.20 -2.73
N ARG A 127 -15.41 -15.19 -2.74
CA ARG A 127 -16.84 -15.45 -2.67
C ARG A 127 -17.20 -16.22 -3.94
N ARG A 128 -17.60 -17.47 -3.78
CA ARG A 128 -18.25 -18.28 -4.84
C ARG A 128 -19.50 -17.60 -5.35
#